data_AF-A0A382YKJ2-F1
#
_entry.id   AF-A0A382YKJ2-F1
#
_cell.length_a   1.000
_cell.length_b   1.000
_cell.length_c   1.000
_cell.angle_alpha   90.00
_cell.angle_beta   90.00
_cell.angle_gamma   90.00
#
_symmetry.space_group_name_H-M   'P 1'
#
loop_
_entity.id
_entity.type
_entity.pdbx_description
1 polymer ?
#
loop_
_entity_poly.entity_id
_entity_poly.type
_entity_poly.pdbx_seq_one_letter_code
_entity_poly.pdbx_strand_id
1 'polypeptide(L)'
;MRDELKIAVAQINPTVGDIEGNSDLVRTAHKGAAAAGADLVVFGELVLSGYPPEDLVLKGAFQDAVARAVHSLAADRVDGRPGLLVTAPWRDNGILY
;
A
#
# COMPACT_ATOMS: atom_id res chain seq x y z
N MET A 1 0.49 23.73 -16.67
CA MET A 1 0.86 22.34 -16.34
C MET A 1 2.22 22.37 -15.68
N ARG A 2 2.51 21.45 -14.76
CA ARG A 2 3.89 21.26 -14.27
C ARG A 2 4.56 20.23 -15.17
N ASP A 3 5.78 20.53 -15.60
CA ASP A 3 6.60 19.65 -16.44
C ASP A 3 7.54 18.76 -15.60
N GLU A 4 7.35 18.77 -14.28
CA GLU A 4 8.13 18.02 -13.29
C GLU A 4 7.21 17.12 -12.47
N LEU A 5 7.63 15.86 -12.25
CA LEU A 5 6.94 14.88 -11.41
C LEU A 5 7.84 14.55 -10.21
N LYS A 6 7.39 14.84 -8.98
CA LYS A 6 8.12 14.48 -7.77
C LYS A 6 7.62 13.16 -7.21
N ILE A 7 8.49 12.16 -7.15
CA ILE A 7 8.18 10.82 -6.63
C ILE A 7 8.88 10.65 -5.27
N ALA A 8 8.10 10.32 -4.24
CA ALA A 8 8.62 9.88 -2.95
C ALA A 8 8.75 8.35 -2.94
N VAL A 9 9.89 7.85 -2.48
CA VAL A 9 10.11 6.41 -2.25
C VAL A 9 10.03 6.16 -0.75
N ALA A 10 9.00 5.44 -0.30
CA ALA A 10 8.75 5.17 1.10
C ALA A 10 9.32 3.79 1.48
N GLN A 11 10.53 3.80 2.04
CA GLN A 11 11.10 2.64 2.70
C GLN A 11 10.62 2.60 4.15
N ILE A 12 9.66 1.73 4.42
CA ILE A 12 9.07 1.52 5.74
C ILE A 12 9.33 0.09 6.22
N ASN A 13 8.98 -0.21 7.47
CA ASN A 13 9.23 -1.51 8.10
C ASN A 13 7.92 -2.29 8.34
N PRO A 14 7.31 -2.86 7.27
CA PRO A 14 6.08 -3.62 7.42
C PRO A 14 6.32 -4.92 8.19
N THR A 15 5.33 -5.33 8.98
CA THR A 15 5.34 -6.60 9.72
C THR A 15 4.50 -7.62 8.97
N VAL A 16 5.04 -8.82 8.74
CA VAL A 16 4.32 -9.89 8.05
C VAL A 16 3.03 -10.23 8.78
N GLY A 17 1.91 -10.17 8.08
CA GLY A 17 0.58 -10.48 8.62
C GLY A 17 -0.15 -9.33 9.31
N ASP A 18 0.55 -8.24 9.68
CA ASP A 18 -0.04 -7.09 10.37
C ASP A 18 -0.64 -6.08 9.37
N ILE A 19 -1.75 -6.45 8.76
CA ILE A 19 -2.38 -5.65 7.69
C ILE A 19 -2.80 -4.26 8.18
N GLU A 20 -3.29 -4.15 9.42
CA GLU A 20 -3.74 -2.89 10.00
C GLU A 20 -2.53 -1.97 10.30
N GLY A 21 -1.53 -2.49 11.01
CA GLY A 21 -0.31 -1.73 11.28
C GLY A 21 0.42 -1.32 10.01
N ASN A 22 0.49 -2.20 9.01
CA ASN A 22 1.09 -1.87 7.71
C ASN A 22 0.30 -0.78 6.97
N SER A 23 -1.04 -0.79 7.08
CA SER A 23 -1.87 0.28 6.51
C SER A 23 -1.58 1.62 7.17
N ASP A 24 -1.36 1.65 8.48
CA ASP A 24 -1.00 2.87 9.22
C ASP A 24 0.39 3.40 8.85
N LEU A 25 1.36 2.50 8.61
CA LEU A 25 2.66 2.87 8.06
C LEU A 25 2.51 3.52 6.68
N VAL A 26 1.67 2.96 5.80
CA VAL A 26 1.38 3.52 4.47
C VAL A 26 0.73 4.90 4.57
N ARG A 27 -0.26 5.08 5.47
CA ARG A 27 -0.90 6.39 5.73
C ARG A 27 0.10 7.43 6.23
N THR A 28 0.98 7.04 7.13
CA THR A 28 1.99 7.93 7.71
C THR A 28 2.98 8.38 6.64
N ALA A 29 3.49 7.44 5.84
CA ALA A 29 4.37 7.75 4.72
C ALA A 29 3.69 8.63 3.66
N HIS A 30 2.42 8.38 3.36
CA HIS A 30 1.64 9.19 2.43
C HIS A 30 1.49 10.65 2.91
N LYS A 31 1.16 10.86 4.19
CA LYS A 31 1.12 12.20 4.81
C LYS A 31 2.47 12.91 4.75
N GLY A 32 3.57 12.17 5.03
CA GLY A 32 4.92 12.70 4.91
C GLY A 32 5.29 13.12 3.48
N ALA A 33 4.93 12.29 2.49
CA ALA A 33 5.15 12.59 1.08
C ALA A 33 4.33 13.81 0.62
N ALA A 34 3.09 13.95 1.10
CA ALA A 34 2.27 15.13 0.84
C ALA A 34 2.92 16.40 1.38
N ALA A 35 3.42 16.36 2.63
CA ALA A 35 4.13 17.49 3.24
C ALA A 35 5.43 17.85 2.49
N ALA A 36 6.10 16.89 1.87
CA ALA A 36 7.28 17.09 1.02
C ALA A 36 6.94 17.59 -0.40
N GLY A 37 5.64 17.77 -0.71
CA GLY A 37 5.14 18.21 -2.00
C GLY A 37 5.34 17.18 -3.12
N ALA A 38 5.31 15.88 -2.79
CA ALA A 38 5.34 14.82 -3.78
C ALA A 38 4.03 14.75 -4.58
N ASP A 39 4.11 14.23 -5.79
CA ASP A 39 2.96 13.95 -6.67
C ASP A 39 2.58 12.46 -6.65
N LEU A 40 3.55 11.58 -6.35
CA LEU A 40 3.38 10.14 -6.21
C LEU A 40 4.23 9.63 -5.04
N VAL A 41 3.72 8.67 -4.28
CA VAL A 41 4.52 7.89 -3.33
C VAL A 41 4.47 6.41 -3.71
N VAL A 42 5.62 5.76 -3.70
CA VAL A 42 5.80 4.34 -4.01
C VAL A 42 6.38 3.60 -2.81
N PHE A 43 6.01 2.33 -2.65
CA PHE A 43 6.39 1.49 -1.52
C PHE A 43 7.17 0.25 -1.96
N GLY A 44 7.81 -0.43 -1.01
CA GLY A 44 8.41 -1.74 -1.23
C GLY A 44 7.39 -2.80 -1.63
N GLU A 45 7.86 -3.97 -2.06
CA GLU A 45 7.01 -5.09 -2.48
C GLU A 45 6.13 -5.62 -1.32
N LEU A 46 4.89 -6.01 -1.66
CA LEU A 46 3.91 -6.58 -0.74
C LEU A 46 3.74 -5.81 0.59
N VAL A 47 3.79 -4.48 0.55
CA VAL A 47 3.87 -3.63 1.76
C VAL A 47 2.70 -3.82 2.72
N LEU A 48 1.50 -4.14 2.24
CA LEU A 48 0.34 -4.36 3.11
C LEU A 48 0.36 -5.70 3.83
N SER A 49 0.85 -6.74 3.18
CA SER A 49 0.99 -8.07 3.79
C SER A 49 2.28 -8.24 4.58
N GLY A 50 3.29 -7.41 4.29
CA GLY A 50 4.69 -7.65 4.62
C GLY A 50 5.32 -8.68 3.68
N TYR A 51 6.61 -8.50 3.37
CA TYR A 51 7.40 -9.44 2.56
C TYR A 51 8.45 -10.15 3.43
N PRO A 52 8.67 -11.48 3.25
CA PRO A 52 7.86 -12.40 2.45
C PRO A 52 6.67 -12.95 3.26
N PRO A 53 5.46 -13.05 2.67
CA PRO A 53 4.30 -13.61 3.37
C PRO A 53 4.26 -15.16 3.39
N GLU A 54 5.10 -15.84 2.61
CA GLU A 54 5.17 -17.30 2.52
C GLU A 54 3.77 -17.94 2.37
N ASP A 55 3.48 -19.03 3.09
CA ASP A 55 2.20 -19.76 3.02
C ASP A 55 0.98 -18.96 3.48
N LEU A 56 1.18 -17.79 4.11
CA LEU A 56 0.07 -16.94 4.54
C LEU A 56 -0.76 -16.48 3.34
N VAL A 57 -0.13 -16.31 2.17
CA VAL A 57 -0.83 -15.95 0.93
C VAL A 57 -1.81 -17.02 0.47
N LEU A 58 -1.68 -18.27 0.93
CA LEU A 58 -2.61 -19.35 0.58
C LEU A 58 -3.91 -19.30 1.41
N LYS A 59 -3.97 -18.46 2.45
CA LYS A 59 -5.14 -18.34 3.33
C LYS A 59 -6.15 -17.36 2.74
N GLY A 60 -7.31 -17.85 2.33
CA GLY A 60 -8.36 -17.02 1.73
C GLY A 60 -8.78 -15.82 2.61
N ALA A 61 -8.92 -16.01 3.92
CA ALA A 61 -9.24 -14.92 4.85
C ALA A 61 -8.16 -13.83 4.91
N PHE A 62 -6.89 -14.21 4.72
CA PHE A 62 -5.78 -13.25 4.64
C PHE A 62 -5.85 -12.43 3.35
N GLN A 63 -6.04 -13.10 2.21
CA GLN A 63 -6.25 -12.44 0.91
C GLN A 63 -7.42 -11.45 0.97
N ASP A 64 -8.55 -11.85 1.58
CA ASP A 64 -9.72 -10.99 1.73
C ASP A 64 -9.45 -9.78 2.64
N ALA A 65 -8.66 -9.97 3.70
CA ALA A 65 -8.26 -8.88 4.59
C ALA A 65 -7.34 -7.87 3.90
N VAL A 66 -6.38 -8.35 3.11
CA VAL A 66 -5.50 -7.51 2.30
C VAL A 66 -6.31 -6.72 1.27
N ALA A 67 -7.22 -7.36 0.54
CA ALA A 67 -8.07 -6.68 -0.44
C ALA A 67 -8.93 -5.58 0.20
N ARG A 68 -9.52 -5.85 1.39
CA ARG A 68 -10.26 -4.82 2.15
C ARG A 68 -9.36 -3.64 2.54
N ALA A 69 -8.12 -3.89 2.94
CA ALA A 69 -7.18 -2.82 3.29
C ALA A 69 -6.81 -1.95 2.07
N VAL A 70 -6.60 -2.54 0.90
CA VAL A 70 -6.40 -1.80 -0.36
C VAL A 70 -7.60 -0.89 -0.65
N HIS A 71 -8.82 -1.41 -0.57
CA HIS A 71 -10.03 -0.62 -0.79
C HIS A 71 -10.21 0.50 0.24
N SER A 72 -9.89 0.23 1.51
CA SER A 72 -9.91 1.24 2.58
C SER A 72 -8.95 2.39 2.27
N LEU A 73 -7.69 2.09 1.95
CA LEU A 73 -6.67 3.08 1.59
C LEU A 73 -7.06 3.92 0.37
N ALA A 74 -7.79 3.33 -0.59
CA ALA A 74 -8.32 4.06 -1.74
C ALA A 74 -9.47 5.00 -1.34
N ALA A 75 -10.37 4.56 -0.45
CA ALA A 75 -11.53 5.33 0.01
C ALA A 75 -11.14 6.55 0.86
N ASP A 76 -10.05 6.49 1.61
CA ASP A 76 -9.61 7.58 2.50
C ASP A 76 -9.05 8.81 1.76
N ARG A 77 -8.95 8.76 0.43
CA ARG A 77 -8.31 9.80 -0.38
C ARG A 77 -9.31 10.84 -0.85
N VAL A 78 -9.64 11.78 0.03
CA VAL A 78 -10.57 12.88 -0.25
C VAL A 78 -9.96 13.96 -1.19
N ASP A 79 -8.63 14.09 -1.24
CA ASP A 79 -7.89 15.08 -2.06
C ASP A 79 -7.02 14.46 -3.17
N GLY A 80 -6.87 13.14 -3.19
CA GLY A 80 -6.22 12.38 -4.25
C GLY A 80 -4.70 12.60 -4.42
N ARG A 81 -4.03 13.39 -3.56
CA ARG A 81 -2.60 13.74 -3.72
C ARG A 81 -1.76 13.48 -2.45
N PRO A 82 -0.49 13.07 -2.58
CA PRO A 82 0.10 12.45 -3.78
C PRO A 82 -0.65 11.18 -4.15
N GLY A 83 -0.57 10.78 -5.42
CA GLY A 83 -0.97 9.43 -5.86
C GLY A 83 -0.24 8.37 -5.03
N LEU A 84 -0.81 7.17 -4.94
CA LEU A 84 -0.34 6.11 -4.07
C LEU A 84 -0.18 4.82 -4.85
N LEU A 85 1.05 4.33 -4.97
CA LEU A 85 1.36 3.04 -5.55
C LEU A 85 1.62 2.03 -4.42
N VAL A 86 0.57 1.34 -3.98
CA VAL A 86 0.66 0.28 -2.97
C VAL A 86 0.81 -1.07 -3.63
N THR A 87 1.54 -1.97 -2.99
CA THR A 87 1.76 -3.35 -3.41
C THR A 87 1.12 -4.31 -2.39
N ALA A 88 0.50 -5.37 -2.88
CA ALA A 88 -0.17 -6.36 -2.05
C ALA A 88 -0.45 -7.63 -2.88
N PRO A 89 -0.56 -8.82 -2.25
CA PRO A 89 -1.05 -10.00 -2.95
C PRO A 89 -2.50 -9.76 -3.40
N TRP A 90 -2.79 -10.06 -4.66
CA TRP A 90 -4.08 -9.73 -5.27
C TRP A 90 -4.73 -10.95 -5.89
N ARG A 91 -5.93 -11.30 -5.43
CA ARG A 91 -6.71 -12.39 -6.03
C ARG A 91 -7.68 -11.82 -7.06
N ASP A 92 -7.49 -12.19 -8.32
CA ASP A 92 -8.40 -11.86 -9.42
C ASP A 92 -8.84 -13.14 -10.14
N ASN A 93 -10.16 -13.31 -10.30
CA ASN A 93 -10.78 -14.50 -10.92
C ASN A 93 -10.27 -15.84 -10.37
N GLY A 94 -9.97 -15.89 -9.06
CA GLY A 94 -9.46 -17.09 -8.38
C GLY A 94 -7.96 -17.33 -8.54
N ILE A 95 -7.26 -16.51 -9.33
CA ILE A 95 -5.81 -16.55 -9.50
C ILE A 95 -5.18 -15.50 -8.57
N LEU A 96 -4.12 -15.88 -7.88
CA LEU A 96 -3.36 -14.98 -7.00
C LEU A 96 -2.15 -14.40 -7.76
N TYR A 97 -1.97 -13.08 -7.67
CA TYR A 97 -0.88 -12.28 -8.23
C TYR A 97 -0.10 -11.56 -7.13
#